data_AF-A0A3N5S206-F1
#
_entry.id   AF-A0A3N5S206-F1
#
_cell.length_a   1.000
_cell.length_b   1.000
_cell.length_c   1.000
_cell.angle_alpha   90.00
_cell.angle_beta   90.00
_cell.angle_gamma   90.00
#
_symmetry.space_group_name_H-M   'P 1'
#
loop_
_entity.id
_entity.type
_entity.pdbx_description
1 polymer ?
#
loop_
_entity_poly.entity_id
_entity_poly.type
_entity_poly.pdbx_seq_one_letter_code
_entity_poly.pdbx_strand_id
1 'polypeptide(L)'
;MDIEPLLKFWPLIYSIIQEFWGITEEHIEEAAARDEVPLELYLYSEFGLDTFSTEYFQKRDPFSNPEQFERNFARLTLKGWIEPLEDGQFQVTEAAREGVRRIIQAGDEQLAGFGSMPESDLERLATLLMQIIAECKITRTPPEKWAIFKRFRVAEKHSPWIVRIREYLMDMYAY
;
A
#
# COMPACT_ATOMS: atom_id res chain seq x y z
N MET A 1 -25.30 20.44 -20.70
CA MET A 1 -23.94 20.75 -20.24
C MET A 1 -23.15 19.51 -20.52
N ASP A 2 -22.36 19.50 -21.59
CA ASP A 2 -21.54 18.33 -21.92
C ASP A 2 -20.42 18.24 -20.90
N ILE A 3 -20.38 17.14 -20.16
CA ILE A 3 -19.33 16.87 -19.18
C ILE A 3 -18.14 16.37 -20.01
N GLU A 4 -17.07 17.16 -20.08
CA GLU A 4 -15.82 16.67 -20.64
C GLU A 4 -15.35 15.46 -19.81
N PRO A 5 -15.13 14.30 -20.44
CA PRO A 5 -14.74 13.10 -19.71
C PRO A 5 -13.29 13.26 -19.22
N LEU A 6 -13.08 13.04 -17.91
CA LEU A 6 -11.80 13.20 -17.21
C LEU A 6 -10.78 12.07 -17.51
N LEU A 7 -10.73 11.59 -18.76
CA LEU A 7 -9.99 10.39 -19.16
C LEU A 7 -8.46 10.49 -18.94
N LYS A 8 -7.93 11.71 -18.82
CA LYS A 8 -6.49 11.96 -18.63
C LYS A 8 -6.03 11.91 -17.18
N PHE A 9 -6.97 11.95 -16.22
CA PHE A 9 -6.62 12.05 -14.80
C PHE A 9 -5.99 10.76 -14.28
N TRP A 10 -6.58 9.61 -14.60
CA TRP A 10 -6.06 8.34 -14.13
C TRP A 10 -4.64 8.02 -14.67
N PRO A 11 -4.35 8.16 -15.98
CA PRO A 11 -2.98 7.99 -16.48
C PRO A 11 -1.95 8.90 -15.79
N LEU A 12 -2.33 10.14 -15.45
CA LEU A 12 -1.44 11.06 -14.76
C LEU A 12 -1.20 10.62 -13.31
N ILE A 13 -2.25 10.25 -12.57
CA ILE A 13 -2.13 9.73 -11.19
C ILE A 13 -1.24 8.48 -11.17
N TYR A 14 -1.48 7.56 -12.11
CA TYR A 14 -0.69 6.34 -12.23
C TYR A 14 0.77 6.62 -12.58
N SER A 15 1.05 7.57 -13.48
CA SER A 15 2.43 7.99 -13.77
C SER A 15 3.12 8.53 -12.53
N ILE A 16 2.44 9.33 -11.70
CA ILE A 16 3.01 9.85 -10.44
C ILE A 16 3.28 8.69 -9.46
N ILE A 17 2.38 7.71 -9.36
CA ILE A 17 2.60 6.49 -8.56
C ILE A 17 3.89 5.77 -9.00
N GLN A 18 4.11 5.60 -10.31
CA GLN A 18 5.31 4.96 -10.83
C GLN A 18 6.58 5.74 -10.46
N GLU A 19 6.57 7.07 -10.51
CA GLU A 19 7.71 7.89 -10.10
C GLU A 19 8.04 7.70 -8.62
N PHE A 20 7.02 7.64 -7.76
CA PHE A 20 7.22 7.36 -6.33
C PHE A 20 7.83 5.97 -6.11
N TRP A 21 7.32 4.94 -6.80
CA TRP A 21 7.90 3.60 -6.74
C TRP A 21 9.34 3.57 -7.26
N GLY A 22 9.64 4.29 -8.34
CA GLY A 22 11.01 4.41 -8.85
C GLY A 22 12.00 5.01 -7.85
N ILE A 23 11.52 5.75 -6.84
CA ILE A 23 12.34 6.28 -5.75
C ILE A 23 12.41 5.30 -4.58
N THR A 24 11.28 4.69 -4.21
CA THR A 24 11.17 3.93 -2.95
C THR A 24 11.51 2.46 -3.05
N GLU A 25 11.19 1.79 -4.16
CA GLU A 25 11.18 0.31 -4.23
C GLU A 25 12.55 -0.32 -3.98
N GLU A 26 13.61 0.18 -4.63
CA GLU A 26 14.97 -0.34 -4.42
C GLU A 26 15.38 -0.30 -2.94
N HIS A 27 15.07 0.80 -2.26
CA HIS A 27 15.40 1.00 -0.85
C HIS A 27 14.56 0.11 0.09
N ILE A 28 13.30 -0.15 -0.27
CA ILE A 28 12.44 -1.10 0.44
C ILE A 28 13.00 -2.51 0.28
N GLU A 29 13.38 -2.92 -0.94
CA GLU A 29 13.95 -4.23 -1.22
C GLU A 29 15.29 -4.45 -0.49
N GLU A 30 16.18 -3.45 -0.51
CA GLU A 30 17.44 -3.47 0.24
C GLU A 30 17.22 -3.58 1.75
N ALA A 31 16.28 -2.81 2.29
CA ALA A 31 15.93 -2.87 3.71
C ALA A 31 15.31 -4.23 4.08
N ALA A 32 14.46 -4.79 3.22
CA ALA A 32 13.87 -6.12 3.42
C ALA A 32 14.96 -7.21 3.43
N ALA A 33 15.91 -7.16 2.52
CA ALA A 33 17.04 -8.09 2.49
C ALA A 33 17.93 -7.95 3.74
N ARG A 34 18.26 -6.72 4.14
CA ARG A 34 19.10 -6.43 5.31
C ARG A 34 18.45 -6.88 6.63
N ASP A 35 17.15 -6.62 6.78
CA ASP A 35 16.40 -6.90 8.02
C ASP A 35 15.76 -8.31 8.01
N GLU A 36 16.07 -9.12 6.98
CA GLU A 36 15.53 -10.47 6.75
C GLU A 36 14.00 -10.54 6.73
N VAL A 37 13.34 -9.44 6.36
CA VAL A 37 11.88 -9.36 6.20
C VAL A 37 11.51 -9.90 4.81
N PRO A 38 10.67 -10.94 4.71
CA PRO A 38 10.21 -11.42 3.41
C PRO A 38 9.50 -10.32 2.62
N LEU A 39 9.94 -10.04 1.39
CA LEU A 39 9.38 -8.98 0.55
C LEU A 39 7.89 -9.20 0.27
N GLU A 40 7.40 -10.43 0.29
CA GLU A 40 5.97 -10.71 0.12
C GLU A 40 5.11 -10.08 1.23
N LEU A 41 5.64 -9.88 2.43
CA LEU A 41 4.91 -9.16 3.48
C LEU A 41 4.67 -7.70 3.10
N TYR A 42 5.63 -7.05 2.43
CA TYR A 42 5.44 -5.71 1.87
C TYR A 42 4.37 -5.73 0.78
N LEU A 43 4.50 -6.64 -0.20
CA LEU A 43 3.53 -6.74 -1.31
C LEU A 43 2.11 -7.03 -0.80
N TYR A 44 1.97 -7.89 0.21
CA TYR A 44 0.68 -8.23 0.81
C TYR A 44 0.14 -7.14 1.74
N SER A 45 0.99 -6.24 2.23
CA SER A 45 0.56 -5.10 3.03
C SER A 45 -0.37 -4.15 2.28
N GLU A 46 -0.24 -4.14 0.95
CA GLU A 46 -1.16 -3.44 0.07
C GLU A 46 -2.58 -4.00 0.20
N PHE A 47 -2.74 -5.30 0.41
CA PHE A 47 -4.02 -5.99 0.63
C PHE A 47 -4.50 -5.92 2.09
N GLY A 48 -3.58 -5.62 3.02
CA GLY A 48 -3.80 -5.43 4.45
C GLY A 48 -3.01 -6.41 5.31
N LEU A 49 -2.53 -5.94 6.48
CA LEU A 49 -1.67 -6.71 7.41
C LEU A 49 -2.35 -7.08 8.73
N ASP A 50 -3.67 -7.25 8.75
CA ASP A 50 -4.36 -7.76 9.94
C ASP A 50 -4.50 -9.27 9.85
N THR A 51 -5.09 -9.75 8.75
CA THR A 51 -5.20 -11.17 8.42
C THR A 51 -4.92 -11.41 6.95
N PHE A 52 -4.32 -12.56 6.64
CA PHE A 52 -4.13 -13.03 5.27
C PHE A 52 -5.13 -14.14 4.94
N SER A 53 -5.64 -14.11 3.71
CA SER A 53 -6.51 -15.14 3.17
C SER A 53 -6.38 -15.15 1.66
N THR A 54 -6.21 -16.35 1.08
CA THR A 54 -6.21 -16.54 -0.38
C THR A 54 -7.51 -16.03 -0.97
N GLU A 55 -8.65 -16.24 -0.31
CA GLU A 55 -9.95 -15.75 -0.77
C GLU A 55 -9.98 -14.21 -0.83
N TYR A 56 -9.48 -13.53 0.20
CA TYR A 56 -9.43 -12.06 0.19
C TYR A 56 -8.45 -11.52 -0.85
N PHE A 57 -7.30 -12.17 -1.02
CA PHE A 57 -6.32 -11.73 -2.00
C PHE A 57 -6.83 -11.96 -3.43
N GLN A 58 -7.50 -13.08 -3.70
CA GLN A 58 -8.12 -13.32 -5.01
C GLN A 58 -9.32 -12.42 -5.31
N LYS A 59 -9.98 -11.83 -4.30
CA LYS A 59 -10.97 -10.77 -4.55
C LYS A 59 -10.34 -9.51 -5.12
N ARG A 60 -9.07 -9.23 -4.80
CA ARG A 60 -8.34 -8.07 -5.33
C ARG A 60 -7.56 -8.39 -6.59
N ASP A 61 -6.96 -9.57 -6.66
CA ASP A 61 -6.24 -10.05 -7.83
C ASP A 61 -6.82 -11.40 -8.30
N PRO A 62 -7.95 -11.39 -9.04
CA PRO A 62 -8.67 -12.61 -9.42
C PRO A 62 -7.92 -13.47 -10.45
N PHE A 63 -6.86 -12.94 -11.07
CA PHE A 63 -6.07 -13.65 -12.08
C PHE A 63 -4.74 -14.21 -11.52
N SER A 64 -4.43 -13.92 -10.26
CA SER A 64 -3.28 -14.50 -9.56
C SER A 64 -3.45 -16.00 -9.30
N ASN A 65 -2.32 -16.71 -9.19
CA ASN A 65 -2.31 -18.15 -8.92
C ASN A 65 -2.52 -18.43 -7.41
N PRO A 66 -3.64 -19.06 -6.99
CA PRO A 66 -3.91 -19.32 -5.57
C PRO A 66 -2.87 -20.22 -4.92
N GLU A 67 -2.32 -21.20 -5.66
CA GLU A 67 -1.27 -22.10 -5.15
C GLU A 67 0.04 -21.35 -4.81
N GLN A 68 0.26 -20.19 -5.42
CA GLN A 68 1.40 -19.34 -5.10
C GLN A 68 1.20 -18.66 -3.73
N PHE A 69 -0.01 -18.17 -3.44
CA PHE A 69 -0.31 -17.62 -2.12
C PHE A 69 -0.18 -18.68 -1.03
N GLU A 70 -0.73 -19.87 -1.23
CA GLU A 70 -0.66 -20.97 -0.26
C GLU A 70 0.78 -21.37 0.07
N ARG A 71 1.63 -21.50 -0.95
CA ARG A 71 3.07 -21.76 -0.76
C ARG A 71 3.77 -20.64 0.01
N ASN A 72 3.45 -19.39 -0.30
CA ASN A 72 4.02 -18.24 0.40
C ASN A 72 3.55 -18.18 1.86
N PHE A 73 2.27 -18.44 2.14
CA PHE A 73 1.74 -18.49 3.50
C PHE A 73 2.35 -19.63 4.32
N ALA A 74 2.54 -20.81 3.74
CA ALA A 74 3.24 -21.90 4.41
C ALA A 74 4.67 -21.49 4.81
N ARG A 75 5.40 -20.82 3.91
CA ARG A 75 6.76 -20.32 4.20
C ARG A 75 6.78 -19.23 5.27
N LEU A 76 5.83 -18.30 5.23
CA LEU A 76 5.70 -17.24 6.23
C LEU A 76 5.33 -17.80 7.61
N THR A 77 4.47 -18.82 7.64
CA THR A 77 4.07 -19.54 8.86
C THR A 77 5.26 -20.24 9.50
N LEU A 78 6.05 -20.99 8.69
CA LEU A 78 7.25 -21.67 9.17
C LEU A 78 8.28 -20.72 9.79
N LYS A 79 8.32 -19.46 9.32
CA LYS A 79 9.20 -18.41 9.84
C LYS A 79 8.59 -17.58 10.97
N GLY A 80 7.34 -17.85 11.38
CA GLY A 80 6.67 -17.13 12.47
C GLY A 80 6.20 -15.71 12.11
N TRP A 81 6.09 -15.38 10.82
CA TRP A 81 5.58 -14.07 10.38
C TRP A 81 4.06 -14.00 10.37
N ILE A 82 3.41 -15.15 10.19
CA ILE A 82 1.96 -15.29 10.27
C ILE A 82 1.62 -16.57 11.04
N GLU A 83 0.42 -16.62 11.62
CA GLU A 83 -0.07 -17.74 12.41
C GLU A 83 -1.40 -18.23 11.87
N PRO A 84 -1.62 -19.54 11.69
CA PRO A 84 -2.88 -20.06 11.16
C PRO A 84 -4.04 -19.82 12.14
N LEU A 85 -5.20 -19.49 11.61
CA LEU A 85 -6.48 -19.40 12.31
C LEU A 85 -7.39 -20.59 11.94
N GLU A 86 -8.40 -20.87 12.76
CA GLU A 86 -9.30 -22.03 12.60
C GLU A 86 -10.12 -22.01 11.30
N ASP A 87 -10.32 -20.85 10.69
CA ASP A 87 -11.14 -20.63 9.50
C ASP A 87 -10.33 -20.62 8.19
N GLY A 88 -9.05 -21.01 8.22
CA GLY A 88 -8.17 -21.00 7.05
C GLY A 88 -7.58 -19.62 6.73
N GLN A 89 -7.83 -18.62 7.57
CA GLN A 89 -7.09 -17.36 7.55
C GLN A 89 -5.77 -17.48 8.31
N PHE A 90 -4.93 -16.46 8.19
CA PHE A 90 -3.71 -16.34 8.96
C PHE A 90 -3.67 -14.99 9.67
N GLN A 91 -3.42 -14.98 10.97
CA GLN A 91 -3.13 -13.77 11.72
C GLN A 91 -1.72 -13.29 11.37
N VAL A 92 -1.57 -12.03 10.99
CA VAL A 92 -0.23 -11.44 10.81
C VAL A 92 0.33 -11.09 12.19
N THR A 93 1.57 -11.48 12.48
CA THR A 93 2.17 -11.22 13.79
C THR A 93 2.61 -9.76 13.91
N GLU A 94 2.70 -9.26 15.15
CA GLU A 94 3.21 -7.89 15.38
C GLU A 94 4.65 -7.73 14.89
N ALA A 95 5.46 -8.79 14.95
CA ALA A 95 6.81 -8.78 14.38
C ALA A 95 6.79 -8.55 12.86
N ALA A 96 5.87 -9.19 12.13
CA ALA A 96 5.68 -8.95 10.70
C ALA A 96 5.23 -7.52 10.40
N ARG A 97 4.24 -7.00 11.15
CA ARG A 97 3.73 -5.62 10.98
C ARG A 97 4.83 -4.60 11.20
N GLU A 98 5.63 -4.78 12.24
CA GLU A 98 6.75 -3.90 12.56
C GLU A 98 7.91 -4.04 11.55
N GLY A 99 8.17 -5.26 11.07
CA GLY A 99 9.13 -5.50 9.98
C GLY A 99 8.75 -4.76 8.70
N VAL A 100 7.48 -4.89 8.26
CA VAL A 100 6.99 -4.18 7.08
C VAL A 100 7.01 -2.67 7.28
N ARG A 101 6.62 -2.18 8.46
CA ARG A 101 6.71 -0.75 8.79
C ARG A 101 8.11 -0.20 8.59
N ARG A 102 9.14 -0.88 9.12
CA ARG A 102 10.54 -0.45 9.02
C ARG A 102 11.04 -0.39 7.58
N ILE A 103 10.74 -1.40 6.76
CA ILE A 103 11.24 -1.42 5.37
C ILE A 103 10.53 -0.35 4.52
N ILE A 104 9.23 -0.10 4.75
CA ILE A 104 8.50 1.00 4.09
C ILE A 104 9.09 2.34 4.51
N GLN A 105 9.36 2.54 5.81
CA GLN A 105 10.00 3.76 6.31
C GLN A 105 11.37 4.01 5.65
N ALA A 106 12.16 2.97 5.39
CA ALA A 106 13.43 3.11 4.69
C ALA A 106 13.27 3.67 3.26
N GLY A 107 12.21 3.28 2.55
CA GLY A 107 11.84 3.90 1.28
C GLY A 107 11.34 5.34 1.44
N ASP A 108 10.47 5.58 2.42
CA ASP A 108 9.90 6.90 2.70
C ASP A 108 10.97 7.95 3.08
N GLU A 109 12.06 7.54 3.72
CA GLU A 109 13.20 8.40 4.03
C GLU A 109 13.83 9.02 2.77
N GLN A 110 13.83 8.29 1.64
CA GLN A 110 14.33 8.83 0.37
C GLN A 110 13.40 9.91 -0.20
N LEU A 111 12.09 9.75 -0.01
CA LEU A 111 11.12 10.77 -0.39
C LEU A 111 11.24 12.01 0.50
N ALA A 112 11.57 11.86 1.78
CA ALA A 112 11.74 13.01 2.68
C ALA A 112 12.89 13.94 2.24
N GLY A 113 13.89 13.42 1.51
CA GLY A 113 14.96 14.19 0.88
C GLY A 113 14.53 14.97 -0.37
N PHE A 114 13.30 14.78 -0.87
CA PHE A 114 12.79 15.42 -2.09
C PHE A 114 12.50 16.91 -1.86
N GLY A 115 13.49 17.76 -2.15
CA GLY A 115 13.43 19.22 -1.98
C GLY A 115 12.88 20.00 -3.18
N SER A 116 12.29 19.34 -4.18
CA SER A 116 11.96 19.97 -5.48
C SER A 116 10.68 20.82 -5.47
N MET A 117 9.91 20.82 -4.38
CA MET A 117 8.63 21.54 -4.28
C MET A 117 8.51 22.24 -2.92
N PRO A 118 7.96 23.48 -2.86
CA PRO A 118 7.66 24.15 -1.60
C PRO A 118 6.69 23.34 -0.73
N GLU A 119 6.87 23.41 0.59
CA GLU A 119 6.04 22.68 1.55
C GLU A 119 4.54 23.03 1.43
N SER A 120 4.20 24.29 1.13
CA SER A 120 2.82 24.75 0.91
C SER A 120 2.15 24.09 -0.29
N ASP A 121 2.91 23.78 -1.34
CA ASP A 121 2.38 23.13 -2.54
C ASP A 121 2.17 21.63 -2.28
N LEU A 122 3.08 21.00 -1.52
CA LEU A 122 2.91 19.62 -1.05
C LEU A 122 1.69 19.48 -0.13
N GLU A 123 1.51 20.39 0.82
CA GLU A 123 0.33 20.41 1.70
C GLU A 123 -0.97 20.55 0.88
N ARG A 124 -0.98 21.45 -0.10
CA ARG A 124 -2.13 21.63 -0.99
C ARG A 124 -2.43 20.37 -1.79
N LEU A 125 -1.42 19.73 -2.37
CA LEU A 125 -1.57 18.48 -3.11
C LEU A 125 -2.10 17.36 -2.21
N ALA A 126 -1.54 17.21 -1.01
CA ALA A 126 -1.99 16.24 -0.02
C ALA A 126 -3.47 16.43 0.34
N THR A 127 -3.89 17.68 0.52
CA THR A 127 -5.29 18.02 0.81
C THR A 127 -6.23 17.65 -0.34
N LEU A 128 -5.84 17.94 -1.58
CA LEU A 128 -6.64 17.61 -2.77
C LEU A 128 -6.77 16.10 -2.96
N LEU A 129 -5.68 15.34 -2.80
CA LEU A 129 -5.71 13.88 -2.87
C LEU A 129 -6.59 13.29 -1.77
N MET A 130 -6.48 13.80 -0.55
CA MET A 130 -7.34 13.38 0.56
C MET A 130 -8.82 13.59 0.26
N GLN A 131 -9.19 14.70 -0.39
CA GLN A 131 -10.58 14.95 -0.81
C GLN A 131 -11.05 13.91 -1.83
N ILE A 132 -10.22 13.59 -2.84
CA ILE A 132 -10.56 12.56 -3.84
C ILE A 132 -10.78 11.21 -3.15
N ILE A 133 -9.89 10.82 -2.23
CA ILE A 133 -10.01 9.54 -1.50
C ILE A 133 -11.26 9.54 -0.62
N ALA A 134 -11.59 10.66 0.04
CA ALA A 134 -12.79 10.77 0.85
C ALA A 134 -14.06 10.55 0.00
N GLU A 135 -14.11 11.15 -1.19
CA GLU A 135 -15.19 10.93 -2.16
C GLU A 135 -15.23 9.47 -2.64
N CYS A 136 -14.08 8.90 -3.02
CA CYS A 136 -13.95 7.48 -3.38
C CYS A 136 -14.38 6.53 -2.25
N LYS A 137 -14.31 6.95 -0.98
CA LYS A 137 -14.79 6.14 0.16
C LYS A 137 -16.32 6.17 0.31
N ILE A 138 -17.01 7.24 -0.10
CA ILE A 138 -18.48 7.39 0.07
C ILE A 138 -19.31 7.04 -1.18
N THR A 139 -18.74 7.01 -2.38
CA THR A 139 -19.42 6.63 -3.65
C THR A 139 -19.99 5.20 -3.64
N ARG A 140 -21.23 4.89 -4.01
CA ARG A 140 -21.76 3.51 -3.82
C ARG A 140 -21.13 2.41 -4.71
N THR A 141 -20.28 2.77 -5.67
CA THR A 141 -19.66 1.90 -6.67
C THR A 141 -18.19 2.26 -6.81
N PRO A 142 -17.26 1.31 -6.97
CA PRO A 142 -17.44 -0.15 -7.08
C PRO A 142 -17.57 -0.87 -5.71
N PRO A 143 -18.02 -2.15 -5.69
CA PRO A 143 -18.11 -2.98 -4.49
C PRO A 143 -16.76 -3.31 -3.81
N GLU A 144 -15.64 -2.92 -4.42
CA GLU A 144 -14.28 -3.36 -4.07
C GLU A 144 -13.50 -2.39 -3.15
N LYS A 145 -14.18 -1.38 -2.58
CA LYS A 145 -13.59 -0.38 -1.65
C LYS A 145 -12.88 -0.92 -0.43
N TRP A 146 -13.16 -2.18 -0.07
CA TRP A 146 -12.60 -2.83 1.10
C TRP A 146 -11.06 -2.73 1.10
N ALA A 147 -10.43 -2.76 -0.08
CA ALA A 147 -8.99 -2.66 -0.27
C ALA A 147 -8.40 -1.35 0.30
N ILE A 148 -9.04 -0.20 0.05
CA ILE A 148 -8.61 1.11 0.61
C ILE A 148 -8.66 1.13 2.14
N PHE A 149 -9.67 0.44 2.71
CA PHE A 149 -9.86 0.40 4.16
C PHE A 149 -8.91 -0.58 4.85
N LYS A 150 -8.48 -1.62 4.14
CA LYS A 150 -7.63 -2.69 4.68
C LYS A 150 -6.14 -2.46 4.45
N ARG A 151 -5.76 -1.66 3.45
CA ARG A 151 -4.36 -1.33 3.15
C ARG A 151 -3.62 -0.87 4.42
N PHE A 152 -2.44 -1.43 4.64
CA PHE A 152 -1.58 -1.04 5.74
C PHE A 152 -1.01 0.36 5.50
N ARG A 153 -1.11 1.24 6.52
CA ARG A 153 -0.58 2.61 6.47
C ARG A 153 0.57 2.74 7.46
N VAL A 154 1.63 3.40 7.01
CA VAL A 154 2.84 3.64 7.78
C VAL A 154 2.98 5.11 8.16
N ALA A 155 2.58 6.04 7.28
CA ALA A 155 2.68 7.46 7.59
C ALA A 155 1.74 7.86 8.73
N GLU A 156 2.27 8.67 9.65
CA GLU A 156 1.55 9.24 10.78
C GLU A 156 1.12 10.69 10.49
N LYS A 157 0.35 11.28 11.41
CA LYS A 157 -0.12 12.67 11.31
C LYS A 157 1.03 13.67 11.13
N HIS A 158 2.18 13.39 11.72
CA HIS A 158 3.37 14.25 11.72
C HIS A 158 4.41 13.87 10.66
N SER A 159 4.16 12.84 9.86
CA SER A 159 5.05 12.48 8.75
C SER A 159 5.14 13.63 7.72
N PRO A 160 6.28 13.78 7.02
CA PRO A 160 6.43 14.77 5.96
C PRO A 160 5.33 14.69 4.91
N TRP A 161 4.93 15.83 4.35
CA TRP A 161 3.82 15.89 3.39
C TRP A 161 4.02 14.98 2.18
N ILE A 162 5.24 14.87 1.68
CA ILE A 162 5.57 13.99 0.55
C ILE A 162 5.34 12.51 0.86
N VAL A 163 5.65 12.07 2.07
CA VAL A 163 5.38 10.70 2.54
C VAL A 163 3.87 10.47 2.66
N ARG A 164 3.12 11.47 3.16
CA ARG A 164 1.66 11.40 3.21
C ARG A 164 1.03 11.38 1.82
N ILE A 165 1.60 12.09 0.85
CA ILE A 165 1.19 12.03 -0.56
C ILE A 165 1.36 10.62 -1.11
N ARG A 166 2.49 9.94 -0.83
CA ARG A 166 2.68 8.53 -1.21
C ARG A 166 1.53 7.66 -0.71
N GLU A 167 1.19 7.76 0.58
CA GLU A 167 0.08 6.99 1.16
C GLU A 167 -1.26 7.27 0.47
N TYR A 168 -1.54 8.53 0.14
CA TYR A 168 -2.75 8.89 -0.57
C TYR A 168 -2.75 8.35 -2.01
N LEU A 169 -1.62 8.37 -2.70
CA LEU A 169 -1.48 7.76 -4.02
C LEU A 169 -1.65 6.24 -3.98
N MET A 170 -1.13 5.56 -2.95
CA MET A 170 -1.34 4.12 -2.77
C MET A 170 -2.80 3.79 -2.43
N ASP A 171 -3.48 4.62 -1.61
CA ASP A 171 -4.93 4.49 -1.38
C ASP A 171 -5.72 4.61 -2.69
N MET A 172 -5.31 5.50 -3.60
CA MET A 172 -5.93 5.63 -4.92
C MET A 172 -5.64 4.44 -5.82
N TYR A 173 -4.44 3.86 -5.75
CA TYR A 173 -4.10 2.64 -6.48
C TYR A 173 -4.90 1.42 -6.00
N ALA A 174 -5.29 1.41 -4.72
CA ALA A 174 -6.12 0.36 -4.13
C ALA A 174 -7.64 0.53 -4.38
N TYR A 175 -8.08 1.60 -5.07
CA TYR A 175 -9.49 1.84 -5.44
C TYR A 175 -9.89 1.11 -6.72
#